data_AF-A0A3N9Y8B7-F1
#
_entry.id   AF-A0A3N9Y8B7-F1
#
_cell.length_a   1.000
_cell.length_b   1.000
_cell.length_c   1.000
_cell.angle_alpha   90.00
_cell.angle_beta   90.00
_cell.angle_gamma   90.00
#
_symmetry.space_group_name_H-M   'P 1'
#
loop_
_entity.id
_entity.type
_entity.pdbx_description
1 polymer ?
#
loop_
_entity_poly.entity_id
_entity_poly.type
_entity_poly.pdbx_seq_one_letter_code
_entity_poly.pdbx_strand_id
1 'polypeptide(L)'
;PGTAVHRGVNRAAGLLGRPLPRVVAALGNGSRVTAQDTVGFTLWVAATHLDDYPAAVETCVRAGGDMDTTAAIAGAVVAAHTGVGTPGGVPEAWLSAREPLPTWLP
;
A
#
# COMPACT_ATOMS: atom_id res chain seq x y z
N PRO A 1 9.49 16.85 15.42
CA PRO A 1 8.06 16.69 15.04
C PRO A 1 7.58 17.92 14.22
N GLY A 2 7.13 17.72 12.98
CA GLY A 2 6.75 18.82 12.08
C GLY A 2 7.16 18.66 10.60
N THR A 3 7.66 17.50 10.19
CA THR A 3 7.99 17.25 8.77
C THR A 3 6.72 16.99 7.95
N ALA A 4 6.82 17.18 6.63
CA ALA A 4 5.70 16.95 5.73
C ALA A 4 5.22 15.49 5.77
N VAL A 5 6.14 14.51 5.83
CA VAL A 5 5.80 13.08 5.96
C VAL A 5 5.03 12.83 7.26
N HIS A 6 5.52 13.32 8.40
CA HIS A 6 4.83 13.15 9.68
C HIS A 6 3.41 13.72 9.67
N ARG A 7 3.20 14.89 9.05
CA ARG A 7 1.85 15.45 8.86
C ARG A 7 0.98 14.57 7.96
N GLY A 8 1.56 14.03 6.88
CA GLY A 8 0.89 13.10 5.97
C GLY A 8 0.39 11.84 6.68
N VAL A 9 1.23 11.24 7.53
CA VAL A 9 0.85 10.06 8.35
C VAL A 9 -0.32 10.38 9.28
N ASN A 10 -0.26 11.49 10.02
CA ASN A 10 -1.36 11.89 10.90
C ASN A 10 -2.65 12.19 10.12
N ARG A 11 -2.53 12.79 8.92
CA ARG A 11 -3.69 13.06 8.05
C ARG A 11 -4.30 11.77 7.51
N ALA A 12 -3.49 10.76 7.22
CA ALA A 12 -3.95 9.45 6.78
C ALA A 12 -4.90 8.81 7.81
N ALA A 13 -4.54 8.82 9.09
CA ALA A 13 -5.39 8.28 10.16
C ALA A 13 -6.77 8.97 10.20
N GLY A 14 -6.82 10.30 10.02
CA GLY A 14 -8.08 11.06 9.96
C GLY A 14 -8.92 10.84 8.71
N LEU A 15 -8.41 10.09 7.73
CA LEU A 15 -9.10 9.78 6.47
C LEU A 15 -9.60 8.33 6.39
N LEU A 16 -9.45 7.52 7.44
CA LEU A 16 -10.02 6.17 7.47
C LEU A 16 -11.54 6.20 7.22
N GLY A 17 -12.03 5.28 6.40
CA GLY A 17 -13.43 5.23 5.94
C GLY A 17 -13.82 6.30 4.91
N ARG A 18 -12.88 7.15 4.44
CA ARG A 18 -13.14 8.09 3.34
C ARG A 18 -12.92 7.41 1.97
N PRO A 19 -13.61 7.85 0.92
CA PRO A 19 -13.47 7.24 -0.41
C PRO A 19 -12.10 7.56 -1.05
N LEU A 20 -11.56 6.61 -1.81
CA LEU A 20 -10.23 6.67 -2.43
C LEU A 20 -9.90 8.01 -3.14
N PRO A 21 -10.77 8.59 -4.00
CA PRO A 21 -10.46 9.87 -4.65
C PRO A 21 -10.18 11.01 -3.67
N ARG A 22 -10.86 11.02 -2.51
CA ARG A 22 -10.64 12.03 -1.47
C ARG A 22 -9.31 11.83 -0.76
N VAL A 23 -8.87 10.59 -0.60
CA VAL A 23 -7.61 10.25 0.03
C VAL A 23 -6.45 10.63 -0.88
N VAL A 24 -6.51 10.25 -2.16
CA VAL A 24 -5.51 10.61 -3.18
C VAL A 24 -5.38 12.13 -3.29
N ALA A 25 -6.49 12.87 -3.34
CA ALA A 25 -6.45 14.34 -3.37
C ALA A 25 -5.80 14.96 -2.12
N ALA A 26 -5.85 14.29 -0.98
CA ALA A 26 -5.36 14.80 0.30
C ALA A 26 -3.91 14.40 0.62
N LEU A 27 -3.48 13.22 0.18
CA LEU A 27 -2.20 12.59 0.54
C LEU A 27 -1.26 12.37 -0.64
N GLY A 28 -1.78 12.36 -1.87
CA GLY A 28 -1.06 11.88 -3.04
C GLY A 28 -1.34 10.41 -3.34
N ASN A 29 -0.66 9.93 -4.38
CA ASN A 29 -0.64 8.52 -4.82
C ASN A 29 0.78 8.13 -5.31
N GLY A 30 1.79 8.83 -4.82
CA GLY A 30 3.19 8.65 -5.20
C GLY A 30 3.56 9.18 -6.59
N SER A 31 2.66 9.78 -7.36
CA SER A 31 2.96 10.35 -8.70
C SER A 31 4.13 11.35 -8.72
N ARG A 32 4.50 11.93 -7.56
CA ARG A 32 5.65 12.83 -7.44
C ARG A 32 6.96 12.13 -7.07
N VAL A 33 6.95 10.81 -6.84
CA VAL A 33 8.10 10.00 -6.42
C VAL A 33 8.78 10.59 -5.17
N THR A 34 7.96 10.96 -4.18
CA THR A 34 8.45 11.51 -2.90
C THR A 34 7.76 10.84 -1.72
N ALA A 35 8.47 10.70 -0.60
CA ALA A 35 7.89 10.13 0.61
C ALA A 35 6.63 10.87 1.10
N GLN A 36 6.56 12.18 0.88
CA GLN A 36 5.44 13.04 1.25
C GLN A 36 4.16 12.71 0.47
N ASP A 37 4.30 12.22 -0.75
CA ASP A 37 3.20 11.87 -1.68
C ASP A 37 2.87 10.37 -1.65
N THR A 38 3.74 9.55 -1.06
CA THR A 38 3.64 8.08 -1.01
C THR A 38 3.25 7.56 0.38
N VAL A 39 4.00 7.90 1.43
CA VAL A 39 3.95 7.19 2.73
C VAL A 39 2.59 7.32 3.41
N GLY A 40 1.99 8.50 3.39
CA GLY A 40 0.66 8.69 3.98
C GLY A 40 -0.41 7.85 3.29
N PHE A 41 -0.38 7.81 1.96
CA PHE A 41 -1.31 7.03 1.16
C PHE A 41 -1.16 5.52 1.42
N THR A 42 0.07 4.99 1.40
CA THR A 42 0.30 3.55 1.60
C THR A 42 -0.10 3.07 2.99
N LEU A 43 0.12 3.90 4.02
CA LEU A 43 -0.34 3.58 5.38
C LEU A 43 -1.87 3.63 5.50
N TRP A 44 -2.53 4.55 4.78
CA TRP A 44 -3.99 4.56 4.72
C TRP A 44 -4.54 3.29 4.05
N VAL A 45 -3.94 2.85 2.94
CA VAL A 45 -4.32 1.60 2.26
C VAL A 45 -4.15 0.41 3.19
N ALA A 46 -2.96 0.25 3.80
CA ALA A 46 -2.69 -0.86 4.71
C ALA A 46 -3.64 -0.89 5.91
N ALA A 47 -3.94 0.27 6.52
CA ALA A 47 -4.88 0.35 7.64
C ALA A 47 -6.34 0.10 7.23
N THR A 48 -6.71 0.35 5.97
CA THR A 48 -8.06 0.12 5.45
C THR A 48 -8.30 -1.34 5.07
N HIS A 49 -7.24 -2.04 4.65
CA HIS A 49 -7.30 -3.41 4.10
C HIS A 49 -6.36 -4.36 4.84
N LEU A 50 -6.20 -4.20 6.16
CA LEU A 50 -5.17 -4.92 6.93
C LEU A 50 -5.32 -6.44 6.87
N ASP A 51 -6.55 -6.93 6.68
CA ASP A 51 -6.88 -8.36 6.59
C ASP A 51 -7.11 -8.83 5.14
N ASP A 52 -6.85 -8.00 4.12
CA ASP A 52 -7.15 -8.29 2.71
C ASP A 52 -6.05 -7.75 1.79
N TYR A 53 -5.03 -8.57 1.57
CA TYR A 53 -3.89 -8.27 0.69
C TYR A 53 -4.32 -7.96 -0.75
N PRO A 54 -5.19 -8.76 -1.40
CA PRO A 54 -5.69 -8.41 -2.73
C PRO A 54 -6.33 -7.03 -2.79
N ALA A 55 -7.23 -6.71 -1.85
CA ALA A 55 -7.89 -5.39 -1.84
C ALA A 55 -6.91 -4.24 -1.60
N ALA A 56 -5.88 -4.45 -0.77
CA ALA A 56 -4.82 -3.46 -0.57
C ALA A 56 -4.07 -3.16 -1.88
N VAL A 57 -3.62 -4.19 -2.59
CA VAL A 57 -2.90 -4.05 -3.87
C VAL A 57 -3.81 -3.44 -4.95
N GLU A 58 -5.05 -3.92 -5.08
CA GLU A 58 -6.02 -3.36 -6.02
C GLU A 58 -6.29 -1.88 -5.77
N THR A 59 -6.34 -1.46 -4.50
CA THR A 59 -6.54 -0.04 -4.14
C THR A 59 -5.39 0.84 -4.60
N CYS A 60 -4.14 0.38 -4.49
CA CYS A 60 -2.98 1.07 -5.04
C CYS A 60 -3.07 1.18 -6.57
N VAL A 61 -3.43 0.09 -7.26
CA VAL A 61 -3.60 0.10 -8.73
C VAL A 61 -4.71 1.07 -9.16
N ARG A 62 -5.85 1.06 -8.46
CA ARG A 62 -6.98 1.97 -8.74
C ARG A 62 -6.64 3.44 -8.46
N ALA A 63 -5.73 3.72 -7.54
CA ALA A 63 -5.25 5.06 -7.25
C ALA A 63 -4.37 5.64 -8.38
N GLY A 64 -3.77 4.77 -9.20
CA GLY A 64 -2.79 5.14 -10.22
C GLY A 64 -1.54 5.78 -9.61
N GLY A 65 -0.82 6.58 -10.41
CA GLY A 65 0.44 7.19 -9.97
C GLY A 65 1.57 6.16 -9.92
N ASP A 66 2.34 6.17 -8.83
CA ASP A 66 3.45 5.25 -8.56
C ASP A 66 2.92 3.97 -7.91
N MET A 67 2.11 3.25 -8.70
CA MET A 67 1.29 2.13 -8.23
C MET A 67 2.13 0.92 -7.79
N ASP A 68 3.30 0.70 -8.40
CA ASP A 68 4.25 -0.35 -8.04
C ASP A 68 4.88 -0.07 -6.68
N THR A 69 5.42 1.13 -6.45
CA THR A 69 6.00 1.50 -5.15
C THR A 69 4.94 1.49 -4.05
N THR A 70 3.76 2.04 -4.32
CA THR A 70 2.68 2.09 -3.33
C THR A 70 2.12 0.70 -3.01
N ALA A 71 1.95 -0.17 -4.00
CA ALA A 71 1.56 -1.57 -3.79
C ALA A 71 2.64 -2.35 -3.03
N ALA A 72 3.92 -2.13 -3.34
CA ALA A 72 5.02 -2.79 -2.63
C ALA A 72 5.03 -2.43 -1.13
N ILE A 73 4.88 -1.14 -0.79
CA ILE A 73 4.89 -0.70 0.61
C ILE A 73 3.63 -1.18 1.35
N ALA A 74 2.44 -0.92 0.81
CA ALA A 74 1.18 -1.31 1.45
C ALA A 74 1.06 -2.83 1.55
N GLY A 75 1.38 -3.54 0.47
CA GLY A 75 1.38 -4.99 0.40
C GLY A 75 2.35 -5.63 1.40
N ALA A 76 3.56 -5.08 1.58
CA ALA A 76 4.51 -5.61 2.57
C ALA A 76 3.94 -5.54 4.00
N VAL A 77 3.28 -4.43 4.36
CA VAL A 77 2.65 -4.29 5.69
C VAL A 77 1.52 -5.29 5.87
N VAL A 78 0.63 -5.42 4.88
CA VAL A 78 -0.51 -6.32 4.94
C VAL A 78 -0.06 -7.78 4.94
N ALA A 79 0.86 -8.18 4.05
CA ALA A 79 1.40 -9.54 4.00
C ALA A 79 2.17 -9.92 5.27
N ALA A 80 2.82 -8.97 5.94
CA ALA A 80 3.44 -9.23 7.24
C ALA A 80 2.40 -9.53 8.33
N HIS A 81 1.15 -9.07 8.18
CA HIS A 81 0.05 -9.37 9.07
C HIS A 81 -0.68 -10.67 8.69
N THR A 82 -1.03 -10.82 7.41
CA THR A 82 -1.91 -11.89 6.91
C THR A 82 -1.16 -13.14 6.43
N GLY A 83 0.13 -13.03 6.12
CA GLY A 83 0.92 -14.12 5.56
C GLY A 83 0.60 -14.43 4.10
N VAL A 84 0.81 -15.69 3.71
CA VAL A 84 0.54 -16.21 2.35
C VAL A 84 -0.67 -17.13 2.41
N GLY A 85 -1.53 -17.07 1.39
CA GLY A 85 -2.70 -17.92 1.26
C GLY A 85 -3.92 -17.39 1.99
N THR A 86 -4.82 -18.29 2.40
CA THR A 86 -6.14 -17.91 2.95
C THR A 86 -6.19 -17.91 4.47
N PRO A 87 -7.01 -17.02 5.09
CA PRO A 87 -7.81 -15.98 4.45
C PRO A 87 -7.02 -14.66 4.29
N GLY A 88 -7.23 -13.96 3.16
CA GLY A 88 -6.78 -12.56 2.99
C GLY A 88 -5.27 -12.33 2.84
N GLY A 89 -4.45 -13.38 2.86
CA GLY A 89 -3.01 -13.32 2.59
C GLY A 89 -2.66 -13.15 1.12
N VAL A 90 -1.36 -13.19 0.81
CA VAL A 90 -0.88 -13.15 -0.59
C VAL A 90 -1.42 -14.37 -1.35
N PRO A 91 -2.20 -14.19 -2.45
CA PRO A 91 -2.71 -15.32 -3.21
C PRO A 91 -1.58 -16.15 -3.83
N GLU A 92 -1.66 -17.47 -3.74
CA GLU A 92 -0.64 -18.38 -4.29
C GLU A 92 -0.51 -18.20 -5.81
N ALA A 93 -1.62 -17.92 -6.50
CA ALA A 93 -1.62 -17.64 -7.93
C ALA A 93 -0.81 -16.38 -8.28
N TRP A 94 -0.88 -15.33 -7.45
CA TRP A 94 -0.08 -14.11 -7.64
C TRP A 94 1.39 -14.38 -7.34
N LEU A 95 1.67 -15.13 -6.27
CA LEU A 95 3.04 -15.53 -5.92
C LEU A 95 3.68 -16.40 -7.00
N SER A 96 2.89 -17.23 -7.69
CA SER A 96 3.35 -18.09 -8.79
C SER A 96 3.55 -17.33 -10.11
N ALA A 97 2.88 -16.20 -10.28
CA ALA A 97 2.95 -15.36 -11.48
C ALA A 97 4.11 -14.35 -11.46
N ARG A 98 4.78 -14.15 -10.32
CA ARG A 98 5.93 -13.24 -10.21
C ARG A 98 7.18 -13.83 -10.88
N GLU A 99 8.11 -12.96 -11.25
CA GLU A 99 9.46 -13.39 -11.65
C GLU A 99 10.12 -14.20 -10.52
N PRO A 100 10.73 -15.36 -10.81
CA PRO A 100 11.41 -16.14 -9.78
C PRO A 100 12.48 -15.30 -9.08
N LEU A 101 12.63 -15.50 -7.77
CA LEU A 101 13.75 -14.89 -7.06
C LEU A 101 15.05 -15.38 -7.69
N PRO A 102 16.06 -14.51 -7.80
CA PRO A 102 17.32 -14.92 -8.36
C PRO A 102 17.97 -15.97 -7.45
N THR A 103 18.66 -16.94 -8.05
CA THR A 103 19.23 -18.10 -7.36
C THR A 103 20.35 -17.79 -6.37
N TRP A 104 20.78 -16.52 -6.31
CA TRP A 104 21.81 -16.03 -5.37
C TRP A 104 21.22 -15.38 -4.10
N LEU A 105 19.91 -15.12 -4.05
CA LEU A 105 19.22 -14.72 -2.81
C LEU A 105 18.83 -15.98 -2.02
N PRO A 106 19.10 -16.04 -0.71
CA PRO A 106 18.79 -17.21 0.13
C PRO A 106 17.30 -17.48 0.27
#